data_AF-A0A1M5EYD5-F1
#
_entry.id   AF-A0A1M5EYD5-F1
#
_cell.length_a   1.000
_cell.length_b   1.000
_cell.length_c   1.000
_cell.angle_alpha   90.00
_cell.angle_beta   90.00
_cell.angle_gamma   90.00
#
_symmetry.space_group_name_H-M   'P 1'
#
loop_
_entity.id
_entity.type
_entity.pdbx_description
1 polymer ?
#
loop_
_entity_poly.entity_id
_entity_poly.type
_entity_poly.pdbx_seq_one_letter_code
_entity_poly.pdbx_strand_id
1 'polypeptide(L)'
;MTRESVFDGVLEPLPWGRNVYLVIRVPAALEEAARAERTRRVEGRVDDVEVNLGLNRAEPAVLADAFVYVGPGLRRRLGLAPGDAAACRLRPADPDAVLVPDDVRAALADGGRLPAFERLTPGRRRQLLTPVENAAREATRAQRIAALLRELAAG
;
A
#
# COMPACT_ATOMS: atom_id res chain seq x y z
N MET A 1 -6.18 -0.08 22.62
CA MET A 1 -6.75 0.92 21.71
C MET A 1 -5.63 1.43 20.83
N THR A 2 -5.57 0.97 19.59
CA THR A 2 -4.67 1.49 18.56
C THR A 2 -5.01 2.97 18.34
N ARG A 3 -4.07 3.87 18.62
CA ARG A 3 -4.28 5.31 18.44
C ARG A 3 -3.97 5.68 17.01
N GLU A 4 -4.94 6.33 16.37
CA GLU A 4 -4.74 7.00 15.09
C GLU A 4 -3.80 8.19 15.25
N SER A 5 -2.88 8.35 14.32
CA SER A 5 -1.97 9.48 14.20
C SER A 5 -2.46 10.39 13.09
N VAL A 6 -2.66 11.67 13.43
CA VAL A 6 -3.06 12.72 12.50
C VAL A 6 -1.90 13.69 12.34
N PHE A 7 -1.46 13.93 11.10
CA PHE A 7 -0.32 14.79 10.81
C PHE A 7 -0.33 15.23 9.34
N ASP A 8 0.33 16.34 9.03
CA ASP A 8 0.61 16.73 7.65
C ASP A 8 1.94 16.11 7.20
N GLY A 9 1.90 15.32 6.14
CA GLY A 9 3.07 14.67 5.55
C GLY A 9 3.48 15.35 4.25
N VAL A 10 4.76 15.63 4.07
CA VAL A 10 5.27 16.17 2.81
C VAL A 10 5.72 15.04 1.89
N LEU A 11 5.31 15.08 0.62
CA LEU A 11 5.78 14.17 -0.40
C LEU A 11 7.20 14.55 -0.83
N GLU A 12 8.20 13.85 -0.32
CA GLU A 12 9.61 14.20 -0.56
C GLU A 12 10.33 13.15 -1.43
N PRO A 13 11.30 13.58 -2.26
CA PRO A 13 12.21 12.68 -2.92
C PRO A 13 13.25 12.13 -1.92
N LEU A 14 13.40 10.81 -1.92
CA LEU A 14 14.39 10.08 -1.13
C LEU A 14 15.38 9.36 -2.05
N PRO A 15 16.60 9.90 -2.24
CA PRO A 15 17.68 9.18 -2.89
C PRO A 15 18.09 7.98 -2.03
N TRP A 16 17.87 6.76 -2.52
CA TRP A 16 18.23 5.54 -1.79
C TRP A 16 18.71 4.45 -2.73
N GLY A 17 19.97 4.03 -2.56
CA GLY A 17 20.66 3.16 -3.50
C GLY A 17 20.85 3.86 -4.85
N ARG A 18 20.38 3.22 -5.94
CA ARG A 18 20.46 3.75 -7.32
C ARG A 18 19.19 4.49 -7.78
N ASN A 19 18.20 4.62 -6.90
CA ASN A 19 16.88 5.15 -7.24
C ASN A 19 16.55 6.38 -6.40
N VAL A 20 15.62 7.19 -6.90
CA VAL A 20 14.94 8.23 -6.12
C VAL A 20 13.50 7.80 -5.94
N TYR A 21 13.10 7.59 -4.69
CA TYR A 21 11.73 7.25 -4.34
C TYR A 21 10.97 8.50 -3.92
N LEU A 22 9.65 8.46 -4.00
CA LEU A 22 8.81 9.48 -3.36
C LEU A 22 8.21 8.87 -2.10
N VAL A 23 8.37 9.57 -0.98
CA VAL A 23 8.00 9.07 0.34
C VAL A 23 7.26 10.13 1.14
N ILE A 24 6.50 9.68 2.13
CA ILE A 24 6.01 10.52 3.21
C ILE A 24 6.60 9.95 4.50
N ARG A 25 7.29 10.80 5.28
CA ARG A 25 7.78 10.42 6.61
C ARG A 25 6.61 10.21 7.54
N VAL A 26 6.75 9.25 8.46
CA VAL A 26 5.74 9.02 9.50
C VAL A 26 6.27 9.42 10.87
N PRO A 27 5.41 9.93 11.77
CA PRO A 27 5.81 10.22 13.15
C PRO A 27 6.31 8.96 13.87
N ALA A 28 7.32 9.12 14.73
CA ALA A 28 7.88 8.03 15.54
C ALA A 28 6.79 7.29 16.34
N ALA A 29 5.80 8.02 16.88
CA ALA A 29 4.67 7.43 17.61
C ALA A 29 3.84 6.44 16.77
N LEU A 30 3.67 6.70 15.47
CA LEU A 30 2.95 5.78 14.57
C LEU A 30 3.76 4.50 14.32
N GLU A 31 5.07 4.63 14.17
CA GLU A 31 5.94 3.48 14.00
C GLU A 31 6.05 2.64 15.28
N GLU A 32 6.18 3.27 16.44
CA GLU A 32 6.17 2.60 17.74
C GLU A 32 4.87 1.83 17.95
N ALA A 33 3.72 2.43 17.60
CA ALA A 33 2.43 1.76 17.64
C ALA A 33 2.39 0.55 16.69
N ALA A 34 2.88 0.69 15.45
CA ALA A 34 2.92 -0.42 14.49
C ALA A 34 3.81 -1.57 14.99
N ARG A 35 4.94 -1.25 15.59
CA ARG A 35 5.85 -2.23 16.21
C ARG A 35 5.19 -2.97 17.38
N ALA A 36 4.47 -2.25 18.26
CA ALA A 36 3.75 -2.85 19.38
C ALA A 36 2.69 -3.85 18.90
N GLU A 37 2.06 -3.56 17.77
CA GLU A 37 1.07 -4.44 17.11
C GLU A 37 1.69 -5.48 16.17
N ARG A 38 3.03 -5.57 16.13
CA ARG A 38 3.79 -6.51 15.29
C ARG A 38 3.42 -6.41 13.80
N THR A 39 3.01 -5.24 13.34
CA THR A 39 2.74 -4.96 11.93
C THR A 39 3.83 -4.08 11.34
N ARG A 40 4.08 -4.26 10.04
CA ARG A 40 4.94 -3.36 9.24
C ARG A 40 4.10 -2.55 8.27
N ARG A 41 2.85 -2.28 8.62
CA ARG A 41 1.90 -1.61 7.75
C ARG A 41 1.08 -0.61 8.53
N VAL A 42 0.70 0.45 7.84
CA VAL A 42 -0.20 1.47 8.33
C VAL A 42 -1.37 1.60 7.37
N GLU A 43 -2.55 1.89 7.89
CA GLU A 43 -3.77 2.09 7.11
C GLU A 43 -4.53 3.32 7.57
N GLY A 44 -5.44 3.78 6.73
CA GLY A 44 -6.25 4.96 6.96
C GLY A 44 -6.38 5.77 5.68
N ARG A 45 -6.17 7.09 5.78
CA ARG A 45 -6.31 8.02 4.66
C ARG A 45 -5.10 8.93 4.53
N VAL A 46 -4.75 9.23 3.28
CA VAL A 46 -3.90 10.35 2.89
C VAL A 46 -4.79 11.22 1.99
N ASP A 47 -5.04 12.45 2.43
CA ASP A 47 -6.14 13.29 1.94
C ASP A 47 -7.47 12.50 1.95
N ASP A 48 -8.09 12.33 0.79
CA ASP A 48 -9.34 11.58 0.61
C ASP A 48 -9.13 10.13 0.16
N VAL A 49 -7.88 9.70 -0.03
CA VAL A 49 -7.54 8.40 -0.60
C VAL A 49 -7.31 7.39 0.52
N GLU A 50 -8.09 6.31 0.52
CA GLU A 50 -7.85 5.17 1.41
C GLU A 50 -6.57 4.43 1.01
N VAL A 51 -5.76 4.15 2.04
CA VAL A 51 -4.45 3.52 1.88
C VAL A 51 -4.23 2.42 2.89
N ASN A 52 -3.43 1.44 2.48
CA ASN A 52 -2.79 0.48 3.35
C ASN A 52 -1.35 0.34 2.83
N LEU A 53 -0.38 0.92 3.55
CA LEU A 53 0.99 1.16 3.08
C LEU A 53 1.99 0.35 3.90
N GLY A 54 3.06 -0.09 3.24
CA GLY A 54 4.21 -0.66 3.93
C GLY A 54 4.98 0.44 4.67
N LEU A 55 5.30 0.18 5.92
CA LEU A 55 6.16 1.01 6.75
C LEU A 55 7.62 0.57 6.55
N ASN A 56 8.47 1.51 6.15
CA ASN A 56 9.86 1.26 5.76
C ASN A 56 10.82 2.07 6.63
N ARG A 57 12.07 1.59 6.65
CA ARG A 57 13.22 2.29 7.22
C ARG A 57 14.38 2.18 6.25
N ALA A 58 15.12 3.27 6.11
CA ALA A 58 16.42 3.29 5.48
C ALA A 58 17.51 3.26 6.56
N GLU A 59 18.77 3.24 6.16
CA GLU A 59 19.88 3.50 7.07
C GLU A 59 19.70 4.89 7.72
N PRO A 60 19.98 5.08 9.01
CA PRO A 60 19.77 6.37 9.69
C PRO A 60 20.47 7.57 9.04
N ALA A 61 21.59 7.33 8.35
CA ALA A 61 22.32 8.35 7.59
C ALA A 61 21.61 8.78 6.29
N VAL A 62 20.67 7.98 5.79
CA VAL A 62 19.83 8.28 4.62
C VAL A 62 18.55 8.99 5.06
N LEU A 63 17.83 8.38 6.02
CA LEU A 63 16.63 8.95 6.61
C LEU A 63 16.40 8.32 7.99
N ALA A 64 16.41 9.16 9.03
CA ALA A 64 16.23 8.70 10.42
C ALA A 64 14.79 8.23 10.70
N ASP A 65 13.82 8.92 10.10
CA ASP A 65 12.40 8.67 10.28
C ASP A 65 11.96 7.43 9.49
N ALA A 66 10.98 6.69 10.01
CA ALA A 66 10.28 5.71 9.20
C ALA A 66 9.42 6.42 8.15
N PHE A 67 9.11 5.72 7.06
CA PHE A 67 8.38 6.32 5.94
C PHE A 67 7.50 5.32 5.19
N VAL A 68 6.55 5.86 4.43
CA VAL A 68 5.73 5.12 3.47
C VAL A 68 6.08 5.55 2.05
N TYR A 69 6.05 4.60 1.11
CA TYR A 69 6.23 4.92 -0.30
C TYR A 69 4.96 5.47 -0.93
N VAL A 70 5.12 6.53 -1.71
CA VAL A 70 4.07 7.06 -2.59
C VAL A 70 4.46 6.76 -4.03
N GLY A 71 4.21 5.51 -4.43
CA GLY A 71 4.48 5.05 -5.79
C GLY A 71 3.60 5.76 -6.84
N PRO A 72 3.90 5.61 -8.14
CA PRO A 72 3.20 6.34 -9.21
C PRO A 72 1.67 6.19 -9.21
N GLY A 73 1.18 4.99 -8.88
CA GLY A 73 -0.27 4.72 -8.80
C GLY A 73 -0.94 5.50 -7.67
N LEU A 74 -0.35 5.51 -6.47
CA LEU A 74 -0.86 6.27 -5.34
C LEU A 74 -0.71 7.78 -5.57
N ARG A 75 0.45 8.23 -6.07
CA ARG A 75 0.67 9.63 -6.41
C ARG A 75 -0.39 10.17 -7.37
N ARG A 76 -0.74 9.41 -8.41
CA ARG A 76 -1.80 9.79 -9.36
C ARG A 76 -3.18 9.93 -8.68
N ARG A 77 -3.50 9.04 -7.75
CA ARG A 77 -4.78 9.08 -6.99
C ARG A 77 -4.83 10.29 -6.05
N LEU A 78 -3.70 10.63 -5.44
CA LEU A 78 -3.57 11.77 -4.55
C LEU A 78 -3.47 13.11 -5.30
N GLY A 79 -2.96 13.11 -6.53
CA GLY A 79 -2.75 14.34 -7.30
C GLY A 79 -1.56 15.18 -6.84
N LEU A 80 -0.66 14.62 -6.02
CA LEU A 80 0.47 15.34 -5.41
C LEU A 80 1.72 15.37 -6.29
N ALA A 81 2.44 16.49 -6.24
CA ALA A 81 3.79 16.69 -6.72
C ALA A 81 4.81 16.63 -5.57
N PRO A 82 6.10 16.37 -5.85
CA PRO A 82 7.14 16.47 -4.83
C PRO A 82 7.17 17.87 -4.21
N GLY A 83 7.15 17.93 -2.87
CA GLY A 83 7.06 19.17 -2.08
C GLY A 83 5.65 19.46 -1.55
N ASP A 84 4.61 18.83 -2.11
CA ASP A 84 3.24 19.03 -1.64
C ASP A 84 3.02 18.35 -0.28
N ALA A 85 2.20 19.00 0.56
CA ALA A 85 1.72 18.43 1.82
C ALA A 85 0.41 17.65 1.60
N ALA A 86 0.23 16.60 2.40
CA ALA A 86 -0.97 15.78 2.42
C ALA A 86 -1.43 15.53 3.86
N ALA A 87 -2.74 15.63 4.10
CA ALA A 87 -3.32 15.36 5.40
C ALA A 87 -3.36 13.85 5.64
N CYS A 88 -2.56 13.37 6.57
CA CYS A 88 -2.47 11.95 6.92
C CYS A 88 -3.29 11.66 8.18
N ARG A 89 -4.16 10.64 8.08
CA ARG A 89 -4.85 10.01 9.22
C ARG A 89 -4.57 8.52 9.15
N LEU A 90 -3.56 8.08 9.89
CA LEU A 90 -3.01 6.73 9.77
C LEU A 90 -2.91 6.05 11.13
N ARG A 91 -3.12 4.74 11.13
CA ARG A 91 -2.94 3.86 12.29
C ARG A 91 -2.22 2.57 11.89
N PRO A 92 -1.64 1.82 12.82
CA PRO A 92 -1.25 0.43 12.57
C PRO A 92 -2.34 -0.35 11.86
N ALA A 93 -1.96 -1.05 10.79
CA ALA A 93 -2.85 -1.89 10.04
C ALA A 93 -2.85 -3.32 10.59
N ASP A 94 -4.01 -3.97 10.54
CA ASP A 94 -4.09 -5.41 10.74
C ASP A 94 -3.17 -6.11 9.70
N PRO A 95 -2.13 -6.86 10.15
CA PRO A 95 -1.18 -7.49 9.24
C PRO A 95 -1.85 -8.53 8.31
N ASP A 96 -3.01 -9.05 8.68
CA ASP A 96 -3.76 -10.06 7.93
C ASP A 96 -4.83 -9.44 7.01
N ALA A 97 -5.23 -8.19 7.27
CA ALA A 97 -6.20 -7.48 6.42
C ALA A 97 -5.62 -7.15 5.04
N VAL A 98 -6.26 -7.64 3.99
CA VAL A 98 -5.93 -7.34 2.60
C VAL A 98 -7.14 -6.69 1.93
N LEU A 99 -6.99 -5.41 1.56
CA LEU A 99 -7.98 -4.72 0.75
C LEU A 99 -7.97 -5.29 -0.65
N VAL A 100 -9.10 -5.85 -1.07
CA VAL A 100 -9.31 -6.39 -2.42
C VAL A 100 -10.22 -5.43 -3.16
N PRO A 101 -9.78 -4.82 -4.28
CA PRO A 101 -10.62 -3.96 -5.09
C PRO A 101 -11.89 -4.68 -5.56
N ASP A 102 -13.01 -3.96 -5.64
CA ASP A 102 -14.32 -4.58 -5.91
C ASP A 102 -14.41 -5.31 -7.25
N ASP A 103 -13.79 -4.76 -8.28
CA ASP A 103 -13.71 -5.41 -9.60
C ASP A 103 -12.87 -6.69 -9.58
N VAL A 104 -11.80 -6.72 -8.79
CA VAL A 104 -11.00 -7.95 -8.55
C VAL A 104 -11.83 -8.97 -7.78
N ARG A 105 -12.53 -8.53 -6.73
CA ARG A 105 -13.42 -9.39 -5.93
C ARG A 105 -14.50 -10.01 -6.80
N ALA A 106 -15.16 -9.21 -7.63
CA ALA A 106 -16.17 -9.67 -8.58
C ALA A 106 -15.58 -10.70 -9.55
N ALA A 107 -14.45 -10.39 -10.19
CA ALA A 107 -13.79 -11.31 -11.11
C ALA A 107 -13.33 -12.63 -10.47
N LEU A 108 -12.84 -12.58 -9.22
CA LEU A 108 -12.50 -13.76 -8.43
C LEU A 108 -13.72 -14.62 -8.13
N ALA A 109 -14.86 -14.00 -7.79
CA ALA A 109 -16.11 -14.69 -7.52
C ALA A 109 -16.66 -15.35 -8.80
N ASP A 110 -16.75 -14.59 -9.89
CA ASP A 110 -17.25 -15.05 -11.20
C ASP A 110 -16.39 -16.18 -11.77
N GLY A 111 -15.07 -16.11 -11.56
CA GLY A 111 -14.13 -17.16 -11.96
C GLY A 111 -14.05 -18.36 -11.01
N GLY A 112 -14.80 -18.36 -9.90
CA GLY A 112 -14.73 -19.41 -8.87
C GLY A 112 -13.39 -19.50 -8.15
N ARG A 113 -12.59 -18.42 -8.17
CA ARG A 113 -11.22 -18.36 -7.62
C ARG A 113 -11.12 -17.68 -6.26
N LEU A 114 -12.20 -17.06 -5.78
CA LEU A 114 -12.19 -16.38 -4.48
C LEU A 114 -11.71 -17.27 -3.32
N PRO A 115 -12.18 -18.53 -3.16
CA PRO A 115 -11.68 -19.39 -2.08
C PRO A 115 -10.19 -19.75 -2.21
N ALA A 116 -9.68 -19.90 -3.44
CA ALA A 116 -8.27 -20.18 -3.66
C ALA A 116 -7.39 -18.98 -3.28
N PHE A 117 -7.82 -17.78 -3.66
CA PHE A 117 -7.18 -16.54 -3.27
C PHE A 117 -7.19 -16.34 -1.75
N GLU A 118 -8.30 -16.64 -1.09
CA GLU A 118 -8.45 -16.53 0.37
C GLU A 118 -7.66 -17.58 1.16
N ARG A 119 -7.17 -18.66 0.54
CA ARG A 119 -6.23 -19.57 1.22
C ARG A 119 -4.79 -19.07 1.22
N LEU A 120 -4.46 -18.11 0.36
CA LEU A 120 -3.11 -17.56 0.29
C LEU A 120 -2.80 -16.72 1.53
N THR A 121 -1.52 -16.69 1.90
CA THR A 121 -1.05 -15.78 2.96
C THR A 121 -1.33 -14.32 2.59
N PRO A 122 -1.57 -13.43 3.55
CA PRO A 122 -1.83 -12.02 3.28
C PRO A 122 -0.74 -11.35 2.42
N GLY A 123 0.53 -11.70 2.64
CA GLY A 123 1.64 -11.24 1.82
C GLY A 123 1.52 -11.67 0.36
N ARG A 124 1.15 -12.93 0.10
CA ARG A 124 0.97 -13.45 -1.25
C ARG A 124 -0.23 -12.83 -1.95
N ARG A 125 -1.35 -12.63 -1.24
CA ARG A 125 -2.51 -11.90 -1.77
C ARG A 125 -2.14 -10.48 -2.23
N ARG A 126 -1.42 -9.73 -1.39
CA ARG A 126 -0.95 -8.37 -1.73
C ARG A 126 -0.01 -8.36 -2.94
N GLN A 127 0.91 -9.33 -3.02
CA GLN A 127 1.81 -9.47 -4.16
C GLN A 127 1.03 -9.67 -5.47
N LEU A 128 -0.02 -10.50 -5.44
CA LEU A 128 -0.89 -10.76 -6.58
C LEU A 128 -1.75 -9.56 -6.99
N LEU A 129 -2.17 -8.72 -6.03
CA LEU A 129 -2.96 -7.51 -6.30
C LEU A 129 -2.12 -6.35 -6.84
N THR A 130 -0.84 -6.26 -6.47
CA THR A 130 0.05 -5.14 -6.79
C THR A 130 0.08 -4.78 -8.30
N PRO A 131 0.19 -5.75 -9.24
CA PRO A 131 0.11 -5.41 -10.66
C PRO A 131 -1.23 -4.79 -11.05
N VAL A 132 -2.34 -5.31 -10.53
CA VAL A 132 -3.69 -4.81 -10.86
C VAL A 132 -3.87 -3.36 -10.37
N GLU A 133 -3.44 -3.07 -9.16
CA GLU A 133 -3.50 -1.72 -8.56
C GLU A 133 -2.61 -0.71 -9.30
N ASN A 134 -1.47 -1.15 -9.83
CA ASN A 134 -0.56 -0.33 -10.62
C ASN A 134 -0.99 -0.16 -12.09
N ALA A 135 -2.14 -0.66 -12.51
CA ALA A 135 -2.63 -0.50 -13.87
C ALA A 135 -3.21 0.90 -14.08
N ALA A 136 -2.55 1.73 -14.88
CA ALA A 136 -3.02 3.08 -15.19
C ALA A 136 -4.18 3.11 -16.19
N ARG A 137 -4.29 2.10 -17.06
CA ARG A 137 -5.30 1.98 -18.11
C ARG A 137 -6.25 0.83 -17.78
N GLU A 138 -7.54 1.01 -18.04
CA GLU A 138 -8.57 -0.01 -17.82
C GLU A 138 -8.28 -1.30 -18.57
N ALA A 139 -7.87 -1.21 -19.85
CA ALA A 139 -7.49 -2.39 -20.63
C ALA A 139 -6.35 -3.20 -19.99
N THR A 140 -5.32 -2.51 -19.47
CA THR A 140 -4.22 -3.16 -18.74
C THR A 140 -4.68 -3.75 -17.43
N ARG A 141 -5.61 -3.09 -16.73
CA ARG A 141 -6.21 -3.59 -15.49
C ARG A 141 -6.95 -4.91 -15.74
N ALA A 142 -7.83 -4.94 -16.75
CA ALA A 142 -8.56 -6.14 -17.16
C ALA A 142 -7.61 -7.30 -17.52
N GLN A 143 -6.55 -7.01 -18.28
CA GLN A 143 -5.52 -8.02 -18.62
C GLN A 143 -4.82 -8.60 -17.39
N ARG A 144 -4.48 -7.75 -16.40
CA ARG A 144 -3.82 -8.18 -15.16
C ARG A 144 -4.76 -8.95 -14.23
N ILE A 145 -6.05 -8.60 -14.19
CA ILE A 145 -7.08 -9.39 -13.51
C ILE A 145 -7.19 -10.78 -14.16
N ALA A 146 -7.24 -10.85 -15.49
CA ALA A 146 -7.27 -12.13 -16.18
C ALA A 146 -6.00 -12.97 -15.92
N ALA A 147 -4.83 -12.33 -15.78
CA ALA A 147 -3.58 -13.00 -15.42
C ALA A 147 -3.63 -13.57 -14.00
N LEU A 148 -4.12 -12.80 -13.03
CA LEU A 148 -4.36 -13.25 -11.66
C LEU A 148 -5.23 -14.52 -11.62
N LEU A 149 -6.35 -14.52 -12.37
CA LEU A 149 -7.25 -15.68 -12.41
C LEU A 149 -6.58 -16.92 -12.98
N ARG A 150 -5.73 -16.77 -14.02
CA ARG A 150 -4.96 -17.89 -14.59
C ARG A 150 -3.93 -18.44 -13.61
N GLU A 151 -3.25 -17.57 -12.88
CA GLU A 151 -2.26 -17.98 -11.87
C GLU A 151 -2.91 -18.80 -10.75
N LEU A 152 -4.09 -18.39 -10.28
CA LEU A 152 -4.90 -19.13 -9.29
C LEU A 152 -5.52 -20.42 -9.84
N ALA A 153 -5.47 -20.65 -11.15
CA ALA A 153 -5.94 -21.90 -11.76
C ALA A 153 -4.81 -22.94 -11.92
N ALA A 154 -3.56 -22.48 -11.91
CA ALA A 154 -2.38 -23.33 -12.12
C ALA A 154 -1.78 -23.88 -10.81
N GLY A 155 -2.21 -23.38 -9.65
CA GLY A 155 -1.82 -23.85 -8.32
C GLY A 155 -2.99 -24.50 -7.58
#